data_AF-A0A7G6XRR6-F1
#
_entry.id   AF-A0A7G6XRR6-F1
#
_cell.length_a   1.000
_cell.length_b   1.000
_cell.length_c   1.000
_cell.angle_alpha   90.00
_cell.angle_beta   90.00
_cell.angle_gamma   90.00
#
_symmetry.space_group_name_H-M   'P 1'
#
loop_
_entity.id
_entity.type
_entity.pdbx_description
1 polymer ?
#
loop_
_entity_poly.entity_id
_entity_poly.type
_entity_poly.pdbx_seq_one_letter_code
_entity_poly.pdbx_strand_id
1 'polypeptide(L)'
;MGRTLAEILEAAAEGRFPPPDGGTTVVAQEHRRDAGVLAFTAHSVVFTDEDPEWVLATLAARHLVPDGQPVWAQQATGNARSIRAFQAAGYRPVGAEALMALPS
;
A
#
# COMPACT_ATOMS: atom_id res chain seq x y z
N MET A 1 -21.66 4.90 -4.21
CA MET A 1 -21.20 3.55 -4.60
C MET A 1 -19.69 3.58 -4.50
N GLY A 2 -19.09 2.82 -3.59
CA GLY A 2 -17.62 2.79 -3.42
C GLY A 2 -16.96 2.12 -4.62
N ARG A 3 -15.73 2.53 -4.96
CA ARG A 3 -14.98 1.89 -6.06
C ARG A 3 -14.59 0.46 -5.67
N THR A 4 -14.64 -0.48 -6.62
CA THR A 4 -14.13 -1.85 -6.42
C THR A 4 -12.62 -1.93 -6.73
N LEU A 5 -12.00 -3.06 -6.36
CA LEU A 5 -10.62 -3.34 -6.72
C LEU A 5 -10.46 -3.42 -8.26
N ALA A 6 -11.35 -4.15 -8.94
CA ALA A 6 -11.35 -4.25 -10.40
C ALA A 6 -11.45 -2.88 -11.08
N GLU A 7 -12.34 -1.99 -10.64
CA GLU A 7 -12.47 -0.64 -11.21
C GLU A 7 -11.19 0.19 -11.07
N ILE A 8 -10.49 0.05 -9.93
CA ILE A 8 -9.21 0.74 -9.70
C ILE A 8 -8.12 0.17 -10.62
N LEU A 9 -8.06 -1.15 -10.76
CA LEU A 9 -7.07 -1.83 -11.60
C LEU A 9 -7.30 -1.55 -13.09
N GLU A 10 -8.55 -1.57 -13.55
CA GLU A 10 -8.92 -1.23 -14.93
C GLU A 10 -8.59 0.22 -15.25
N ALA A 11 -8.89 1.15 -14.33
CA ALA A 11 -8.46 2.54 -14.45
C ALA A 11 -6.95 2.69 -14.54
N ALA A 12 -6.19 1.96 -13.71
CA ALA A 12 -4.75 1.98 -13.73
C ALA A 12 -4.17 1.40 -15.04
N ALA A 13 -4.78 0.36 -15.60
CA ALA A 13 -4.40 -0.21 -16.90
C ALA A 13 -4.57 0.79 -18.05
N GLU A 14 -5.54 1.71 -17.93
CA GLU A 14 -5.73 2.84 -18.84
C GLU A 14 -4.86 4.07 -18.52
N GLY A 15 -3.96 3.97 -17.53
CA GLY A 15 -3.08 5.06 -17.12
C GLY A 15 -3.71 6.08 -16.16
N ARG A 16 -4.91 5.82 -15.65
CA ARG A 16 -5.63 6.65 -14.66
C ARG A 16 -5.39 6.10 -13.25
N PHE A 17 -4.27 6.51 -12.65
CA PHE A 17 -3.87 6.06 -11.32
C PHE A 17 -4.58 6.81 -10.17
N PRO A 18 -4.64 6.22 -8.96
CA PRO A 18 -5.02 6.95 -7.75
C PRO A 18 -4.14 8.21 -7.52
N PRO A 19 -4.68 9.26 -6.86
CA PRO A 19 -3.91 10.45 -6.54
C PRO A 19 -2.66 10.11 -5.72
N PRO A 20 -1.49 10.68 -6.03
CA PRO A 20 -0.25 10.44 -5.28
C PRO A 20 -0.19 11.31 -4.01
N ASP A 21 -1.17 11.17 -3.13
CA ASP A 21 -1.46 12.02 -1.98
C ASP A 21 -0.99 11.46 -0.63
N GLY A 22 -0.35 10.29 -0.63
CA GLY A 22 0.03 9.56 0.58
C GLY A 22 -1.14 8.80 1.23
N GLY A 23 -2.31 8.80 0.58
CA GLY A 23 -3.53 8.20 1.10
C GLY A 23 -3.59 6.68 0.96
N THR A 24 -4.57 6.11 1.66
CA THR A 24 -4.96 4.71 1.54
C THR A 24 -6.43 4.63 1.17
N THR A 25 -6.74 3.95 0.07
CA THR A 25 -8.10 3.54 -0.26
C THR A 25 -8.34 2.13 0.29
N VAL A 26 -9.42 1.91 1.02
CA VAL A 26 -9.84 0.57 1.47
C VAL A 26 -11.05 0.16 0.65
N VAL A 27 -11.00 -1.05 0.07
CA VAL A 27 -12.09 -1.65 -0.70
C VAL A 27 -12.36 -3.06 -0.18
N ALA A 28 -13.56 -3.59 -0.44
CA ALA A 28 -13.87 -4.99 -0.15
C ALA A 28 -13.00 -5.93 -1.00
N GLN A 29 -12.64 -7.09 -0.46
CA GLN A 29 -12.01 -8.15 -1.26
C GLN A 29 -13.04 -8.80 -2.19
N GLU A 30 -12.66 -9.06 -3.44
CA GLU A 30 -13.56 -9.69 -4.42
C GLU A 30 -13.73 -11.20 -4.17
N HIS A 31 -12.75 -11.82 -3.51
CA HIS A 31 -12.79 -13.22 -3.12
C HIS A 31 -12.20 -13.41 -1.72
N ARG A 32 -12.78 -14.34 -0.94
CA ARG A 32 -12.43 -14.58 0.47
C ARG A 32 -10.99 -14.99 0.75
N ARG A 33 -10.24 -15.38 -0.27
CA ARG A 33 -8.84 -15.79 -0.16
C ARG A 33 -7.85 -14.68 -0.50
N ASP A 34 -8.36 -13.57 -1.03
CA ASP A 34 -7.56 -12.60 -1.76
C ASP A 34 -7.58 -11.27 -0.99
N ALA A 35 -7.17 -11.25 0.27
CA ALA A 35 -6.92 -10.01 1.00
C ALA A 35 -5.49 -9.52 0.70
N GLY A 36 -5.29 -8.20 0.60
CA GLY A 36 -3.94 -7.68 0.39
C GLY A 36 -3.83 -6.17 0.24
N VAL A 37 -2.64 -5.75 -0.19
CA VAL A 37 -2.30 -4.34 -0.43
C VAL A 37 -1.65 -4.20 -1.80
N LEU A 38 -2.14 -3.26 -2.61
CA LEU A 38 -1.50 -2.82 -3.84
C LEU A 38 -0.87 -1.45 -3.63
N ALA A 39 0.43 -1.37 -3.92
CA ALA A 39 1.16 -0.11 -3.85
C ALA A 39 1.13 0.61 -5.20
N PHE A 40 0.49 1.78 -5.23
CA PHE A 40 0.64 2.78 -6.29
C PHE A 40 1.70 3.82 -5.93
N THR A 41 1.91 4.78 -6.82
CA THR A 41 2.83 5.89 -6.58
C THR A 41 2.32 6.76 -5.43
N ALA A 42 2.89 6.60 -4.24
CA ALA A 42 2.48 7.32 -3.02
C ALA A 42 0.97 7.17 -2.68
N HIS A 43 0.35 6.05 -3.02
CA HIS A 43 -1.02 5.72 -2.63
C HIS A 43 -1.13 4.21 -2.47
N SER A 44 -1.83 3.74 -1.44
CA SER A 44 -2.03 2.32 -1.21
C SER A 44 -3.49 1.95 -1.39
N VAL A 45 -3.77 0.78 -1.96
CA VAL A 45 -5.12 0.20 -1.99
C VAL A 45 -5.09 -1.05 -1.13
N VAL A 46 -5.83 -1.04 -0.03
CA VAL A 46 -6.04 -2.22 0.82
C VAL A 46 -7.36 -2.85 0.40
N PHE A 47 -7.34 -4.14 0.08
CA PHE A 47 -8.53 -4.89 -0.27
C PHE A 47 -8.76 -5.98 0.77
N THR A 48 -9.84 -5.87 1.53
CA THR A 48 -10.14 -6.70 2.70
C THR A 48 -11.63 -6.58 3.08
N ASP A 49 -12.17 -7.57 3.78
CA ASP A 49 -13.53 -7.49 4.38
C ASP A 49 -13.54 -6.84 5.78
N GLU A 50 -12.38 -6.43 6.30
CA GLU A 50 -12.29 -5.70 7.57
C GLU A 50 -12.89 -4.28 7.47
N ASP A 51 -13.30 -3.74 8.61
CA ASP A 51 -13.85 -2.39 8.71
C ASP A 51 -12.83 -1.34 8.20
N PRO A 52 -13.15 -0.53 7.17
CA PRO A 52 -12.29 0.52 6.66
C PRO A 52 -11.81 1.51 7.73
N GLU A 53 -12.65 1.88 8.70
CA GLU A 53 -12.25 2.79 9.77
C GLU A 53 -11.19 2.16 10.66
N TRP A 54 -11.35 0.87 10.99
CA TRP A 54 -10.37 0.10 11.75
C TRP A 54 -9.04 -0.02 10.99
N VAL A 55 -9.08 -0.28 9.68
CA VAL A 55 -7.87 -0.35 8.84
C VAL A 55 -7.14 0.99 8.85
N LEU A 56 -7.84 2.10 8.62
CA LEU A 56 -7.25 3.44 8.58
C LEU A 56 -6.69 3.86 9.95
N ALA A 57 -7.41 3.57 11.04
CA ALA A 57 -6.95 3.84 12.39
C ALA A 57 -5.68 3.04 12.73
N THR A 58 -5.65 1.75 12.35
CA THR A 58 -4.48 0.88 12.55
C THR A 58 -3.27 1.40 11.76
N LEU A 59 -3.45 1.86 10.53
CA LEU A 59 -2.37 2.46 9.72
C LEU A 59 -1.87 3.79 10.32
N ALA A 60 -2.77 4.59 10.91
CA ALA A 60 -2.42 5.85 11.57
C ALA A 60 -1.69 5.65 12.92
N ALA A 61 -1.87 4.48 13.55
CA ALA A 61 -1.37 4.16 14.89
C ALA A 61 0.14 3.89 14.98
N ARG A 62 0.93 4.12 13.92
CA ARG A 62 2.41 3.98 13.96
C ARG A 62 3.09 4.75 15.11
N HIS A 63 2.47 5.83 15.58
CA HIS A 63 2.95 6.65 16.69
C HIS A 63 2.77 5.98 18.07
N LEU A 64 2.04 4.87 18.14
CA LEU A 64 1.86 4.06 19.35
C LEU A 64 2.98 3.03 19.55
N VAL A 65 3.90 2.89 18.58
CA VAL A 65 5.05 2.01 18.69
C VAL A 65 5.97 2.54 19.81
N PRO A 66 6.32 1.74 20.84
CA PRO A 66 7.12 2.20 21.95
C PRO A 66 8.46 2.79 21.51
N ASP A 67 8.96 3.79 22.24
CA ASP A 67 10.23 4.43 21.95
C ASP A 67 11.36 3.40 21.79
N GLY A 68 12.12 3.54 20.70
CA GLY A 68 13.22 2.64 20.36
C GLY A 68 12.84 1.34 19.67
N GLN A 69 11.55 1.02 19.48
CA GLN A 69 11.11 -0.13 18.69
C GLN A 69 11.06 0.20 17.19
N PRO A 70 11.53 -0.70 16.31
CA PRO A 70 11.57 -0.43 14.88
C PRO A 70 10.18 -0.52 14.23
N VAL A 71 9.89 0.40 13.31
CA VAL A 71 8.76 0.33 12.38
C VAL A 71 9.27 -0.02 10.99
N TRP A 72 8.73 -1.08 10.40
CA TRP A 72 9.11 -1.56 9.09
C TRP A 72 8.11 -1.11 8.03
N ALA A 73 8.61 -0.81 6.84
CA ALA A 73 7.80 -0.54 5.65
C ALA A 73 8.49 -1.17 4.45
N GLN A 74 7.70 -1.73 3.53
CA GLN A 74 8.19 -2.34 2.29
C GLN A 74 7.73 -1.52 1.09
N GLN A 75 8.64 -1.29 0.16
CA GLN A 75 8.41 -0.51 -1.05
C GLN A 75 8.86 -1.32 -2.25
N ALA A 76 8.11 -1.26 -3.35
CA ALA A 76 8.57 -1.80 -4.62
C ALA A 76 9.78 -1.00 -5.13
N THR A 77 10.82 -1.69 -5.60
CA THR A 77 12.10 -1.09 -6.02
C THR A 77 11.94 0.00 -7.10
N GLY A 78 10.95 -0.13 -7.98
CA GLY A 78 10.65 0.87 -9.02
C GLY A 78 9.87 2.10 -8.53
N ASN A 79 9.36 2.10 -7.29
CA ASN A 79 8.54 3.19 -6.76
C ASN A 79 9.40 4.26 -6.08
N ALA A 80 10.20 4.97 -6.89
CA ALA A 80 11.13 5.99 -6.42
C ALA A 80 10.46 7.09 -5.58
N ARG A 81 9.18 7.40 -5.84
CA ARG A 81 8.42 8.39 -5.06
C ARG A 81 8.10 7.89 -3.65
N SER A 82 7.64 6.65 -3.51
CA SER A 82 7.41 6.03 -2.19
C SER A 82 8.71 5.94 -1.40
N ILE A 83 9.81 5.51 -2.05
CA ILE A 83 11.14 5.45 -1.43
C ILE A 83 11.55 6.83 -0.86
N ARG A 84 11.40 7.91 -1.64
CA ARG A 84 11.71 9.27 -1.17
C ARG A 84 10.82 9.73 -0.03
N ALA A 85 9.53 9.42 -0.06
CA ALA A 85 8.58 9.80 0.99
C ALA A 85 8.93 9.14 2.33
N PHE A 86 9.26 7.85 2.34
CA PHE A 86 9.66 7.15 3.56
C PHE A 86 11.02 7.60 4.09
N GLN A 87 12.00 7.86 3.21
CA GLN A 87 13.27 8.45 3.62
C GLN A 87 13.09 9.84 4.25
N ALA A 88 12.22 10.69 3.68
CA ALA A 88 11.88 11.99 4.27
C ALA A 88 11.17 11.88 5.62
N ALA A 89 10.46 10.77 5.86
CA ALA A 89 9.82 10.45 7.13
C ALA A 89 10.79 9.78 8.14
N GLY A 90 12.08 9.69 7.84
CA GLY A 90 13.11 9.17 8.75
C GLY A 90 13.37 7.67 8.65
N TYR A 91 12.74 6.95 7.71
CA TYR A 91 13.03 5.54 7.48
C TYR A 91 14.42 5.36 6.85
N ARG A 92 15.15 4.34 7.30
CA ARG A 92 16.47 3.98 6.78
C ARG A 92 16.36 2.69 5.96
N PRO A 93 16.92 2.62 4.74
CA PRO A 93 16.94 1.38 3.95
C PRO A 93 17.70 0.27 4.68
N VAL A 94 17.11 -0.93 4.72
CA VAL A 94 17.63 -2.11 5.41
C VAL A 94 17.75 -3.34 4.50
N GLY A 95 16.94 -3.42 3.44
CA GLY A 95 16.95 -4.52 2.48
C GLY A 95 15.92 -4.32 1.35
N ALA A 96 15.97 -5.20 0.36
CA ALA A 96 14.98 -5.29 -0.71
C ALA A 96 14.72 -6.76 -1.08
N GLU A 97 13.48 -7.09 -1.41
CA GLU A 97 13.08 -8.41 -1.88
C GLU A 97 12.71 -8.32 -3.37
N ALA A 98 13.13 -9.31 -4.15
CA ALA A 98 12.80 -9.42 -5.56
C ALA A 98 12.20 -10.81 -5.83
N LEU A 99 11.04 -10.84 -6.48
CA LEU A 99 10.42 -12.09 -6.92
C LEU A 99 10.87 -12.37 -8.37
N MET A 100 11.53 -13.52 -8.59
CA MET A 100 11.76 -14.02 -9.95
C MET A 100 10.48 -14.71 -10.43
N ALA A 101 9.88 -14.20 -11.49
CA ALA A 101 8.89 -14.95 -12.25
C ALA A 101 9.62 -15.93 -13.17
N LEU A 102 9.23 -17.21 -13.16
CA LEU A 102 9.66 -18.15 -14.20
C LEU A 102 9.06 -17.68 -15.53
N PRO A 103 9.82 -17.74 -16.65
CA PRO A 103 9.24 -17.47 -17.95
C PRO A 103 8.10 -18.47 -18.20
N SER A 104 6.94 -17.94 -18.61
CA SER A 104 5.77 -18.68 -19.07
C SER A 104 6.05 -19.40 -20.39
#